data_AF-A0A967WLV5-F1
#
_entry.id   AF-A0A967WLV5-F1
#
_cell.length_a   1.000
_cell.length_b   1.000
_cell.length_c   1.000
_cell.angle_alpha   90.00
_cell.angle_beta   90.00
_cell.angle_gamma   90.00
#
_symmetry.space_group_name_H-M   'P 1'
#
loop_
_entity.id
_entity.type
_entity.pdbx_description
1 polymer ?
#
loop_
_entity_poly.entity_id
_entity_poly.type
_entity_poly.pdbx_seq_one_letter_code
_entity_poly.pdbx_strand_id
1 'polypeptide(L)'
;LLGLPYPEEYGGGDGDYRCYAIAVEEIARACGSTALIYAAHVSLGCGPIYSFGTKEQKQEWLPRLCTGEGLAAFGLTEPEAG
;
A
#
# COMPACT_ATOMS: atom_id res chain seq x y z
N LEU A 1 4.71 -7.75 -4.31
CA LEU A 1 5.40 -6.66 -3.57
C LEU A 1 4.41 -5.59 -3.10
N LEU A 2 3.51 -5.10 -3.96
CA LEU A 2 2.51 -4.07 -3.62
C LEU A 2 1.52 -4.47 -2.51
N GLY A 3 1.26 -5.77 -2.33
CA GLY A 3 0.49 -6.30 -1.21
C GLY A 3 1.30 -6.79 0.01
N LEU A 4 2.60 -6.46 0.12
CA LEU A 4 3.52 -7.16 1.03
C LEU A 4 3.02 -7.29 2.49
N PRO A 5 2.54 -6.24 3.17
CA PRO A 5 2.13 -6.35 4.57
C PRO A 5 0.68 -6.84 4.76
N TYR A 6 0.00 -7.21 3.68
CA TYR A 6 -1.43 -7.57 3.72
C TYR A 6 -1.65 -9.08 3.65
N PRO A 7 -2.78 -9.55 4.21
CA PRO A 7 -3.14 -10.97 4.18
C PRO A 7 -3.24 -11.60 2.79
N GLU A 8 -2.89 -12.88 2.69
CA GLU A 8 -3.11 -13.69 1.47
C GLU A 8 -4.59 -13.72 1.03
N GLU A 9 -5.56 -13.60 1.96
CA GLU A 9 -6.99 -13.53 1.62
C GLU A 9 -7.35 -12.34 0.70
N TYR A 10 -6.50 -11.30 0.68
CA TYR A 10 -6.61 -10.14 -0.21
C TYR A 10 -5.56 -10.16 -1.33
N GLY A 11 -4.91 -11.29 -1.61
CA GLY A 11 -3.81 -11.38 -2.56
C GLY A 11 -2.52 -10.68 -2.09
N GLY A 12 -2.39 -10.46 -0.78
CA GLY A 12 -1.20 -9.90 -0.15
C GLY A 12 -0.08 -10.94 0.04
N GLY A 13 0.99 -10.51 0.70
CA GLY A 13 2.21 -11.31 0.89
C GLY A 13 2.42 -11.86 2.30
N ASP A 14 1.48 -11.66 3.23
CA ASP A 14 1.56 -12.06 4.65
C ASP A 14 2.83 -11.58 5.38
N GLY A 15 3.50 -10.57 4.84
CA GLY A 15 4.61 -9.90 5.50
C GLY A 15 4.13 -9.02 6.64
N ASP A 16 5.07 -8.59 7.49
CA ASP A 16 4.78 -7.59 8.51
C ASP A 16 5.26 -6.18 8.07
N TYR A 17 5.04 -5.19 8.93
CA TYR A 17 5.50 -3.83 8.68
C TYR A 17 7.04 -3.70 8.66
N ARG A 18 7.79 -4.65 9.24
CA ARG A 18 9.26 -4.66 9.13
C ARG A 18 9.69 -5.11 7.74
N CYS A 19 9.06 -6.15 7.19
CA CYS A 19 9.26 -6.57 5.80
C CYS A 19 8.96 -5.42 4.84
N TYR A 20 7.86 -4.69 5.05
CA TYR A 20 7.54 -3.47 4.30
C TYR A 20 8.63 -2.40 4.41
N ALA A 21 9.10 -2.08 5.61
CA ALA A 21 10.15 -1.07 5.81
C ALA A 21 11.45 -1.43 5.10
N ILE A 22 11.87 -2.70 5.17
CA ILE A 22 13.04 -3.21 4.45
C ILE A 22 12.83 -3.10 2.94
N ALA A 23 11.65 -3.45 2.43
CA ALA A 23 11.36 -3.32 0.99
C ALA A 23 11.46 -1.85 0.53
N VAL A 24 10.96 -0.89 1.31
CA VAL A 24 11.12 0.55 1.02
C VAL A 24 12.60 0.93 0.99
N GLU A 25 13.38 0.52 1.99
CA GLU A 25 14.81 0.81 2.09
C GLU A 25 15.58 0.29 0.86
N GLU A 26 15.37 -0.98 0.50
CA GLU A 26 16.09 -1.63 -0.59
C GLU A 26 15.72 -1.05 -1.96
N ILE A 27 14.46 -0.68 -2.19
CA ILE A 27 14.06 0.03 -3.42
C ILE A 27 14.72 1.42 -3.44
N ALA A 28 14.74 2.12 -2.32
CA ALA A 28 15.28 3.49 -2.23
C ALA A 28 16.79 3.55 -2.49
N ARG A 29 17.54 2.48 -2.17
CA ARG A 29 18.98 2.37 -2.52
C ARG A 29 19.22 2.50 -4.02
N ALA A 30 18.28 2.05 -4.85
CA ALA A 30 18.37 2.15 -6.30
C ALA A 30 17.64 3.37 -6.86
N CYS A 31 16.41 3.65 -6.37
CA CYS A 31 15.56 4.72 -6.89
C CYS A 31 14.57 5.23 -5.83
N GLY A 32 14.83 6.43 -5.31
CA GLY A 32 13.98 7.06 -4.30
C GLY A 32 12.55 7.36 -4.77
N SER A 33 12.34 7.73 -6.04
CA SER A 33 10.99 8.01 -6.56
C SER A 33 10.14 6.74 -6.65
N THR A 34 10.72 5.62 -7.08
CA THR A 34 10.03 4.31 -7.08
C THR A 34 9.71 3.85 -5.66
N ALA A 35 10.63 4.06 -4.71
CA ALA A 35 10.39 3.75 -3.30
C ALA A 35 9.24 4.57 -2.73
N LEU A 36 9.13 5.86 -3.09
CA LEU A 36 8.03 6.71 -2.66
C LEU A 36 6.68 6.26 -3.24
N ILE A 37 6.63 5.89 -4.52
CA ILE A 37 5.41 5.33 -5.14
C ILE A 37 4.99 4.05 -4.42
N TYR A 38 5.94 3.15 -4.14
CA TYR A 38 5.69 1.92 -3.39
C TYR A 38 5.15 2.23 -1.98
N ALA A 39 5.83 3.10 -1.24
CA ALA A 39 5.46 3.46 0.13
C ALA A 39 4.06 4.10 0.19
N ALA A 40 3.77 5.05 -0.72
CA ALA A 40 2.48 5.72 -0.78
C ALA A 40 1.34 4.76 -1.14
N HIS A 41 1.55 3.90 -2.14
CA HIS A 41 0.56 2.88 -2.53
C HIS A 41 0.21 1.96 -1.36
N VAL A 42 1.24 1.38 -0.72
CA VAL A 42 1.06 0.42 0.37
C VAL A 42 0.48 1.14 1.58
N SER A 43 1.22 2.06 2.19
CA SER A 43 0.86 2.58 3.51
C SER A 43 -0.29 3.60 3.50
N LEU A 44 -0.35 4.49 2.51
CA LEU A 44 -1.33 5.58 2.49
C LEU A 44 -2.57 5.23 1.65
N GLY A 45 -2.38 4.48 0.57
CA GLY A 45 -3.46 4.04 -0.31
C GLY A 45 -4.21 2.82 0.25
N CYS A 46 -3.51 1.71 0.44
CA CYS A 46 -4.13 0.45 0.90
C CYS A 46 -4.37 0.44 2.42
N GLY A 47 -3.51 1.10 3.20
CA GLY A 47 -3.56 1.12 4.66
C GLY A 47 -4.91 1.53 5.26
N PRO A 48 -5.54 2.63 4.83
CA PRO A 48 -6.85 3.06 5.32
C PRO A 48 -7.97 2.06 4.99
N ILE A 49 -7.96 1.48 3.78
CA ILE A 49 -8.94 0.46 3.37
C ILE A 49 -8.83 -0.77 4.27
N TYR A 50 -7.60 -1.24 4.50
CA TYR A 50 -7.36 -2.41 5.36
C TYR A 50 -7.71 -2.15 6.82
N SER A 51 -7.38 -0.97 7.36
CA SER A 51 -7.60 -0.65 8.77
C SER A 51 -9.04 -0.31 9.09
N PHE A 52 -9.72 0.42 8.20
CA PHE A 52 -11.00 1.07 8.51
C PHE A 52 -12.14 0.70 7.55
N GLY A 53 -11.85 0.04 6.43
CA GLY A 53 -12.88 -0.39 5.48
C GLY A 53 -13.82 -1.45 6.07
N THR A 54 -15.04 -1.52 5.56
CA THR A 54 -15.94 -2.65 5.85
C THR A 54 -15.40 -3.93 5.21
N LYS A 55 -15.97 -5.08 5.57
CA LYS A 55 -15.59 -6.36 4.96
C LYS A 55 -15.76 -6.31 3.43
N GLU A 56 -16.85 -5.72 2.97
CA GLU A 56 -17.19 -5.58 1.56
C GLU A 56 -16.17 -4.68 0.84
N GLN A 57 -15.81 -3.54 1.44
CA GLN A 57 -14.80 -2.64 0.88
C GLN A 57 -13.42 -3.32 0.82
N LYS A 58 -13.01 -4.06 1.85
CA LYS A 58 -11.73 -4.78 1.83
C LYS A 58 -11.70 -5.83 0.71
N GLN A 59 -12.77 -6.61 0.57
CA GLN A 59 -12.88 -7.64 -0.46
C GLN A 59 -12.99 -7.09 -1.88
N GLU A 60 -13.58 -5.91 -2.06
CA GLU A 60 -13.68 -5.26 -3.37
C GLU A 60 -12.33 -4.65 -3.82
N TRP A 61 -11.66 -3.93 -2.92
CA TRP A 61 -10.53 -3.07 -3.31
C TRP A 61 -9.17 -3.71 -3.10
N LEU A 62 -8.94 -4.39 -1.97
CA LEU A 62 -7.60 -4.88 -1.64
C LEU A 62 -7.08 -5.95 -2.61
N PRO A 63 -7.87 -6.91 -3.14
CA PRO A 63 -7.37 -7.88 -4.12
C PRO A 63 -6.74 -7.23 -5.35
N ARG A 64 -7.39 -6.21 -5.92
CA ARG A 64 -6.90 -5.49 -7.11
C ARG A 64 -5.65 -4.66 -6.81
N LEU A 65 -5.56 -4.11 -5.61
CA LEU A 65 -4.42 -3.29 -5.20
C LEU A 65 -3.19 -4.14 -4.84
N CYS A 66 -3.38 -5.20 -4.06
CA CYS A 66 -2.29 -6.07 -3.61
C CYS A 66 -1.62 -6.83 -4.77
N THR A 67 -2.41 -7.21 -5.77
CA THR A 67 -1.95 -7.86 -7.01
C THR A 67 -1.31 -6.88 -8.00
N GLY A 68 -1.50 -5.57 -7.82
CA GLY A 68 -0.98 -4.55 -8.70
C GLY A 68 -1.80 -4.31 -9.97
N GLU A 69 -3.02 -4.85 -10.07
CA GLU A 69 -3.97 -4.51 -11.14
C GLU A 69 -4.43 -3.03 -11.08
N GLY A 70 -4.28 -2.40 -9.90
CA GLY A 70 -4.51 -0.97 -9.71
C GLY A 70 -3.47 -0.34 -8.79
N LEU A 71 -3.38 0.99 -8.86
CA LEU A 71 -2.58 1.80 -7.94
C LEU A 71 -3.49 2.67 -7.07
N ALA A 72 -3.25 2.66 -5.76
CA ALA A 72 -3.89 3.56 -4.83
C ALA A 72 -3.05 4.83 -4.60
N ALA A 73 -3.75 5.94 -4.31
CA ALA A 73 -3.18 7.23 -3.96
C ALA A 73 -3.90 7.79 -2.73
N PHE A 74 -3.32 8.80 -2.10
CA PHE A 74 -3.85 9.42 -0.89
C PHE A 74 -4.07 10.91 -1.11
N GLY A 75 -5.34 11.30 -1.21
CA GLY A 75 -5.75 12.69 -1.35
C GLY A 75 -6.06 13.28 0.03
N LEU A 76 -5.05 13.91 0.64
CA LEU A 76 -5.21 14.65 1.90
C LEU A 76 -4.90 16.13 1.71
N THR A 77 -3.76 16.43 1.08
CA THR A 77 -3.28 17.80 0.90
C THR A 77 -4.17 18.60 -0.05
N GLU A 78 -4.49 19.82 0.35
CA GLU A 78 -5.25 20.81 -0.41
C GLU A 78 -4.44 22.13 -0.47
N PRO A 79 -4.77 23.08 -1.37
CA PRO A 79 -4.02 24.34 -1.49
C PRO A 79 -3.86 25.12 -0.17
N GLU A 80 -4.84 25.01 0.72
CA GLU A 80 -4.89 25.72 2.00
C GLU A 80 -4.68 24.78 3.22
N ALA A 81 -4.35 23.49 3.01
CA ALA A 81 -4.15 22.50 4.08
C ALA A 81 -3.04 21.48 3.74
N GLY A 82 -1.94 21.53 4.50
CA GLY A 82 -0.73 20.71 4.31
C GLY A 82 -0.45 19.72 5.43
#